data_AF-A0A367LWN4-F1
#
_entry.id   AF-A0A367LWN4-F1
#
_cell.length_a   1.000
_cell.length_b   1.000
_cell.length_c   1.000
_cell.angle_alpha   90.00
_cell.angle_beta   90.00
_cell.angle_gamma   90.00
#
_symmetry.space_group_name_H-M   'P 1'
#
loop_
_entity.id
_entity.type
_entity.pdbx_description
1 polymer ?
#
loop_
_entity_poly.entity_id
_entity_poly.type
_entity_poly.pdbx_seq_one_letter_code
_entity_poly.pdbx_strand_id
1 'polypeptide(L)' 'MSDILILTHAEFCPPGHLGAVLAERGLDFRVIRADLGELAGLDAERPRAVAIMGGPMSVNDDLPWLRDELALLR' A
#
# COMPACT_ATOMS: atom_id res chain seq x y z
N MET A 1 13.32 -5.96 -3.13
CA MET A 1 12.07 -5.20 -2.91
C MET A 1 11.30 -5.28 -4.21
N SER A 2 10.02 -5.61 -4.15
CA SER A 2 9.20 -5.85 -5.34
C SER A 2 9.00 -4.59 -6.17
N ASP A 3 8.77 -4.75 -7.48
CA ASP A 3 8.54 -3.63 -8.41
C ASP A 3 7.22 -2.90 -8.15
N ILE A 4 6.25 -3.57 -7.53
CA ILE A 4 4.92 -3.03 -7.24
C ILE A 4 4.68 -3.04 -5.73
N LEU A 5 4.25 -1.90 -5.20
CA LEU A 5 3.83 -1.75 -3.82
C LEU A 5 2.30 -1.67 -3.73
N ILE A 6 1.69 -2.42 -2.82
CA ILE A 6 0.24 -2.35 -2.56
C ILE A 6 0.02 -1.97 -1.10
N LEU A 7 -0.57 -0.81 -0.88
CA LEU A 7 -0.90 -0.29 0.45
C LEU A 7 -2.30 -0.76 0.85
N THR A 8 -2.42 -1.30 2.06
CA THR A 8 -3.68 -1.76 2.65
C THR A 8 -3.87 -1.16 4.04
N HIS A 9 -5.12 -0.90 4.42
CA HIS A 9 -5.46 -0.11 5.61
C HIS A 9 -6.27 -0.88 6.66
N ALA A 10 -6.65 -2.11 6.33
CA ALA A 10 -7.39 -3.01 7.20
C ALA A 10 -7.23 -4.45 6.70
N GLU A 11 -7.35 -5.42 7.62
CA GLU A 11 -7.25 -6.85 7.30
C GLU A 11 -8.28 -7.31 6.24
N PHE A 12 -9.50 -6.76 6.31
CA PHE A 12 -10.59 -7.09 5.40
C PHE A 12 -10.58 -6.29 4.09
N CYS A 13 -9.53 -5.49 3.83
CA CYS A 13 -9.32 -4.79 2.57
C CYS A 13 -8.04 -5.28 1.85
N PRO A 14 -7.95 -6.58 1.48
CA PRO A 14 -6.80 -7.11 0.77
C PRO A 14 -6.75 -6.65 -0.69
N PRO A 15 -5.63 -6.88 -1.41
CA PRO A 15 -5.52 -6.58 -2.84
C PRO A 15 -6.58 -7.24 -3.74
N GLY A 16 -7.19 -8.35 -3.28
CA GLY A 16 -8.26 -9.03 -4.00
C GLY A 16 -7.90 -9.38 -5.44
N HIS A 17 -8.78 -8.99 -6.39
CA HIS A 17 -8.60 -9.28 -7.81
C HIS A 17 -7.32 -8.67 -8.40
N LEU A 18 -6.86 -7.51 -7.89
CA LEU A 18 -5.60 -6.91 -8.32
C LEU A 18 -4.42 -7.85 -8.03
N GLY A 19 -4.35 -8.40 -6.82
CA GLY A 19 -3.29 -9.34 -6.43
C GLY A 19 -3.29 -10.60 -7.30
N ALA A 20 -4.48 -11.13 -7.62
CA ALA A 20 -4.62 -12.29 -8.51
C ALA A 20 -4.08 -11.99 -9.92
N VAL A 21 -4.48 -10.88 -10.51
CA VAL A 21 -4.06 -10.48 -11.87
C VAL A 21 -2.55 -10.22 -11.95
N LEU A 22 -1.96 -9.62 -10.91
CA LEU A 22 -0.50 -9.41 -10.85
C LEU A 22 0.25 -10.75 -10.77
N ALA A 23 -0.23 -11.67 -9.94
CA ALA A 23 0.34 -13.01 -9.82
C ALA A 23 0.22 -13.79 -11.15
N GLU A 24 -0.94 -13.76 -11.81
CA GLU A 24 -1.16 -14.40 -13.12
C GLU A 24 -0.23 -13.86 -14.21
N ARG A 25 0.15 -12.58 -14.13
CA ARG A 25 1.08 -11.93 -15.06
C ARG A 25 2.56 -12.10 -14.67
N GLY A 26 2.85 -12.80 -13.57
CA GLY A 26 4.22 -12.98 -13.07
C GLY A 26 4.88 -11.69 -12.61
N LEU A 27 4.09 -10.72 -12.14
CA LEU A 27 4.58 -9.44 -11.64
C LEU A 27 4.77 -9.51 -10.13
N ASP A 28 5.99 -9.27 -9.66
CA ASP A 28 6.30 -9.24 -8.23
C ASP A 28 5.69 -8.00 -7.57
N PHE A 29 4.91 -8.22 -6.52
CA PHE A 29 4.34 -7.17 -5.69
C PHE A 29 4.57 -7.43 -4.20
N ARG A 30 4.53 -6.37 -3.39
CA ARG A 30 4.57 -6.44 -1.93
C ARG A 30 3.36 -5.73 -1.35
N VAL A 31 2.68 -6.39 -0.42
CA VAL A 31 1.58 -5.78 0.36
C VAL A 31 2.15 -5.20 1.65
N ILE A 32 1.76 -3.97 1.96
CA ILE A 32 2.13 -3.23 3.18
C ILE A 32 0.86 -2.85 3.94
N ARG A 33 0.87 -3.01 5.27
CA ARG A 33 -0.21 -2.58 6.15
C ARG A 33 0.09 -1.22 6.79
N ALA A 34 -0.56 -0.18 6.26
CA ALA A 34 -0.40 1.18 6.75
C ALA A 34 -0.88 1.35 8.19
N ASP A 35 -2.00 0.74 8.55
CA ASP A 35 -2.57 0.78 9.89
C ASP A 35 -1.69 0.10 10.96
N LEU A 36 -0.73 -0.73 10.54
CA LEU A 36 0.26 -1.36 11.41
C LEU A 36 1.60 -0.60 11.45
N GLY A 37 1.69 0.59 10.83
CA GLY A 37 2.89 1.41 10.80
C GLY A 37 4.00 0.90 9.88
N GLU A 38 3.69 -0.02 8.96
CA GLU A 38 4.69 -0.64 8.06
C GLU A 38 5.16 0.28 6.93
N LEU A 39 4.59 1.49 6.83
CA LEU A 39 5.04 2.53 5.90
C LEU A 39 6.37 3.17 6.34
N ALA A 40 6.67 3.14 7.63
CA ALA A 40 7.86 3.78 8.18
C ALA A 40 9.14 3.16 7.59
N GLY A 41 9.96 4.00 6.94
CA GLY A 41 11.24 3.58 6.37
C GLY A 41 11.15 2.93 4.99
N LEU A 42 10.00 3.03 4.30
CA LEU A 42 9.93 2.71 2.88
C LEU A 42 10.64 3.79 2.05
N ASP A 43 11.35 3.31 1.03
CA ASP A 43 12.00 4.15 0.02
C ASP A 43 11.03 4.38 -1.14
N ALA A 44 10.55 5.63 -1.28
CA ALA A 44 9.54 6.03 -2.26
C ALA A 44 10.01 5.86 -3.71
N GLU A 45 11.32 5.91 -3.96
CA GLU A 45 11.91 5.90 -5.31
C GLU A 45 12.13 4.49 -5.88
N ARG A 46 12.00 3.46 -5.03
CA ARG A 46 12.24 2.07 -5.44
C ARG A 46 11.09 1.40 -6.20
N PRO A 47 9.82 1.47 -5.75
CA PRO A 47 8.75 0.82 -6.48
C PRO A 47 8.48 1.53 -7.81
N ARG A 48 8.26 0.74 -8.87
CA ARG A 48 7.89 1.24 -10.20
C ARG A 48 6.40 1.60 -10.28
N ALA A 49 5.59 1.04 -9.38
CA ALA A 49 4.16 1.34 -9.27
C ALA A 49 3.69 1.19 -7.81
N VAL A 50 2.71 2.00 -7.43
CA VAL A 50 2.03 1.94 -6.13
C VAL A 50 0.53 1.83 -6.35
N ALA A 51 -0.12 0.88 -5.67
CA ALA A 51 -1.57 0.73 -5.61
C ALA A 51 -2.04 0.95 -4.17
N ILE A 52 -3.14 1.67 -4.01
CA ILE A 52 -3.69 2.05 -2.70
C ILE A 52 -5.08 1.43 -2.60
N MET A 53 -5.27 0.52 -1.64
CA MET A 53 -6.57 -0.12 -1.42
C MET A 53 -7.46 0.79 -0.58
N GLY A 54 -8.77 0.50 -0.56
CA GLY A 54 -9.69 1.18 0.36
C GLY A 54 -9.40 0.89 1.83
N GLY A 55 -10.16 1.54 2.71
CA GLY A 55 -10.11 1.30 4.13
C GLY A 55 -11.34 1.88 4.84
N PRO A 56 -11.56 1.53 6.12
CA PRO A 56 -12.72 1.96 6.90
C PRO A 56 -12.67 3.43 7.38
N MET A 57 -11.55 4.12 7.19
CA MET A 57 -11.31 5.48 7.65
C MET A 57 -11.67 6.53 6.60
N SER A 58 -11.77 7.78 7.04
CA SER A 58 -11.83 8.94 6.16
C SER A 58 -10.42 9.40 5.81
N VAL A 59 -10.24 9.91 4.59
CA VAL A 59 -9.00 10.59 4.17
C VAL A 59 -8.71 11.88 4.94
N ASN A 60 -9.70 12.39 5.69
CA ASN A 60 -9.58 13.59 6.51
C ASN A 60 -9.30 13.29 8.00
N ASP A 61 -9.17 12.02 8.39
CA ASP A 61 -8.89 11.66 9.77
C ASP A 61 -7.44 12.00 10.14
N ASP A 62 -7.19 12.34 11.41
CA ASP A 62 -5.84 12.62 11.90
C ASP A 62 -5.12 11.34 12.35
N LEU A 63 -4.80 10.48 11.38
CA LEU A 63 -4.13 9.20 11.63
C LEU A 63 -2.64 9.28 11.27
N PRO A 64 -1.72 8.78 12.12
CA PRO A 64 -0.27 8.89 11.87
C PRO A 64 0.15 8.32 10.51
N TRP A 65 -0.37 7.15 10.17
CA TRP A 65 -0.01 6.45 8.94
C TRP A 65 -0.55 7.14 7.67
N LEU A 66 -1.61 7.97 7.75
CA LEU A 66 -2.04 8.80 6.61
C LEU A 66 -1.00 9.87 6.28
N ARG A 67 -0.33 10.42 7.30
CA ARG A 67 0.76 11.39 7.10
C ARG A 67 1.96 10.71 6.43
N ASP A 68 2.29 9.49 6.85
CA ASP A 68 3.38 8.71 6.27
C ASP A 68 3.06 8.31 4.82
N GLU A 69 1.82 7.92 4.53
CA GLU A 69 1.37 7.58 3.18
C GLU A 69 1.43 8.80 2.25
N LEU A 70 0.95 9.97 2.69
CA LEU A 70 1.06 11.21 1.93
C LEU A 70 2.52 11.63 1.69
N ALA A 71 3.43 11.33 2.62
CA ALA A 71 4.85 11.60 2.43
C ALA A 71 5.49 10.64 1.42
N LEU A 72 5.05 9.39 1.37
CA LEU A 72 5.51 8.38 0.41
C LEU A 72 5.08 8.69 -1.03
N LEU A 73 3.93 9.34 -1.22
CA LEU A 73 3.31 9.57 -2.54
C LEU A 73 3.65 10.92 -3.19
N ARG A 74 4.39 11.80 -2.51
CA ARG A 74 4.78 13.14 -3.00
C ARG A 74 6.08 13.09 -3.78
#